data_AF-A0AAX1ZY20-F1
#
_entry.id   AF-A0AAX1ZY20-F1
#
_cell.length_a   1.000
_cell.length_b   1.000
_cell.length_c   1.000
_cell.angle_alpha   90.00
_cell.angle_beta   90.00
_cell.angle_gamma   90.00
#
_symmetry.space_group_name_H-M   'P 1'
#
loop_
_entity.id
_entity.type
_entity.pdbx_description
1 polymer ?
#
loop_
_entity_poly.entity_id
_entity_poly.type
_entity_poly.pdbx_seq_one_letter_code
_entity_poly.pdbx_strand_id
1 'polypeptide(L)'
;KRPLAPCHEAVARKLLKQGKAAIYRRFPFTIILKKSVDESEIVDESEIVDESEIKATYRLKIDYGSRHTGLAILRGQEVVWLGQLDHRTD
;
A
#
# COMPACT_ATOMS: atom_id res chain seq x y z
N LYS A 1 0.99 15.05 7.57
CA LYS A 1 1.49 14.25 6.42
C LYS A 1 0.43 13.24 6.06
N ARG A 2 -0.07 13.24 4.82
CA ARG A 2 -1.13 12.31 4.37
C ARG A 2 -0.47 11.08 3.74
N PRO A 3 -0.76 9.84 4.21
CA PRO A 3 -0.25 8.64 3.56
C PRO A 3 -0.83 8.53 2.15
N LEU A 4 0.00 8.17 1.18
CA LEU A 4 -0.43 7.75 -0.15
C LEU A 4 -0.63 6.24 -0.17
N ALA A 5 -1.28 5.74 -1.23
CA ALA A 5 -1.37 4.31 -1.51
C ALA A 5 0.03 3.65 -1.51
N PRO A 6 0.18 2.40 -1.04
CA PRO A 6 1.41 1.64 -1.23
C PRO A 6 1.77 1.56 -2.71
N CYS A 7 3.07 1.61 -2.99
CA CYS A 7 3.60 1.46 -4.34
C CYS A 7 4.57 0.28 -4.40
N HIS A 8 4.73 -0.28 -5.59
CA HIS A 8 5.71 -1.33 -5.84
C HIS A 8 7.14 -0.81 -5.57
N GLU A 9 8.02 -1.67 -5.07
CA GLU A 9 9.38 -1.27 -4.70
C GLU A 9 10.16 -0.62 -5.86
N ALA A 10 9.88 -1.04 -7.09
CA ALA A 10 10.48 -0.46 -8.29
C ALA A 10 10.15 1.04 -8.44
N VAL A 11 8.91 1.45 -8.11
CA VAL A 11 8.47 2.85 -8.11
C VAL A 11 9.20 3.62 -7.01
N ALA A 12 9.27 3.07 -5.80
CA ALA A 12 10.00 3.68 -4.69
C ALA A 12 11.48 3.90 -5.03
N ARG A 13 12.15 2.88 -5.60
CA ARG A 13 13.56 2.97 -6.07
C ARG A 13 13.72 4.05 -7.14
N LYS A 14 12.81 4.13 -8.12
CA LYS A 14 12.83 5.15 -9.17
C LYS A 14 12.72 6.57 -8.58
N LEU A 15 11.77 6.79 -7.67
CA LEU A 15 11.57 8.08 -7.02
C LEU A 15 12.77 8.52 -6.17
N LEU A 16 13.36 7.58 -5.42
CA LEU A 16 14.59 7.82 -4.64
C LEU A 16 15.77 8.15 -5.57
N LYS A 17 15.99 7.36 -6.63
CA LYS A 17 17.07 7.59 -7.61
C LYS A 17 16.93 8.93 -8.33
N GLN A 18 15.70 9.35 -8.61
CA GLN A 18 15.40 10.67 -9.21
C GLN A 18 15.46 11.82 -8.19
N GLY A 19 15.70 11.55 -6.91
CA GLY A 19 15.73 12.57 -5.86
C GLY A 19 14.38 13.21 -5.56
N LYS A 20 13.27 12.64 -6.05
CA LYS A 20 11.89 13.13 -5.85
C LYS A 20 11.29 12.72 -4.50
N ALA A 21 11.87 11.70 -3.87
CA ALA A 21 11.48 11.22 -2.54
C ALA A 21 12.68 11.18 -1.58
N ALA A 22 12.39 11.01 -0.29
CA ALA A 22 13.36 10.74 0.77
C ALA A 22 12.91 9.56 1.63
N ILE A 23 13.85 8.89 2.30
CA ILE A 23 13.52 7.85 3.28
C ILE A 23 12.92 8.53 4.51
N TYR A 24 11.69 8.16 4.87
CA TYR A 24 11.02 8.65 6.07
C TYR A 24 11.24 7.73 7.28
N ARG A 25 11.16 6.41 7.08
CA ARG A 25 11.39 5.41 8.12
C ARG A 25 12.03 4.17 7.51
N ARG A 26 12.95 3.52 8.24
CA ARG A 26 13.63 2.30 7.79
C ARG A 26 12.79 1.04 8.02
N PHE A 27 11.98 1.01 9.08
CA PHE A 27 11.04 -0.08 9.34
C PHE A 27 9.72 0.41 9.99
N PRO A 28 8.55 0.08 9.40
CA PRO A 28 8.41 -0.43 8.04
C PRO A 28 9.03 0.57 7.04
N PHE A 29 9.68 0.07 5.99
CA PHE A 29 10.38 0.93 5.02
C PHE A 29 9.37 1.87 4.35
N THR A 30 9.55 3.17 4.57
CA THR A 30 8.59 4.19 4.12
C THR A 30 9.35 5.34 3.49
N ILE A 31 8.91 5.77 2.30
CA ILE A 31 9.42 6.97 1.63
C ILE A 31 8.41 8.11 1.72
N ILE A 32 8.87 9.34 1.56
CA ILE A 32 8.04 10.53 1.47
C ILE A 32 8.40 11.34 0.23
N LEU A 33 7.39 11.81 -0.51
CA LEU A 33 7.60 12.71 -1.65
C LEU A 33 8.02 14.10 -1.16
N LYS A 34 8.92 14.75 -1.91
CA LYS A 34 9.39 16.12 -1.57
C LYS A 34 8.42 17.22 -2.00
N LYS A 35 7.53 16.93 -2.95
CA LYS A 35 6.47 17.83 -3.40
C LYS A 35 5.13 17.26 -2.94
N SER A 36 4.20 18.13 -2.57
CA SER A 36 2.78 17.76 -2.48
C SER A 36 2.24 17.44 -3.86
N VAL A 37 1.45 16.38 -3.95
CA VAL A 37 0.72 15.99 -5.15
C VAL A 37 -0.75 16.08 -4.76
N ASP A 38 -1.55 16.72 -5.61
CA ASP A 38 -2.99 16.80 -5.38
C ASP A 38 -3.63 15.43 -5.70
N GLU A 39 -4.65 15.02 -4.96
CA GLU A 39 -5.22 13.68 -5.15
C GLU A 39 -5.92 13.51 -6.49
N SER A 40 -6.41 14.62 -7.06
CA SER A 40 -6.95 14.68 -8.42
C SER A 40 -5.92 14.37 -9.50
N GLU A 41 -4.61 14.53 -9.23
CA GLU A 41 -3.52 14.22 -10.17
C GLU A 41 -3.08 12.75 -10.13
N ILE A 42 -3.62 11.93 -9.21
CA ILE A 42 -3.17 10.54 -8.96
C ILE A 42 -4.07 9.52 -9.68
N VAL A 43 -5.27 9.92 -10.08
CA VAL A 43 -6.25 9.06 -10.78
C VAL A 43 -6.11 9.22 -12.28
N ASP A 44 -5.87 8.11 -12.97
CA ASP A 44 -6.13 8.04 -14.40
C ASP A 44 -7.64 8.23 -14.60
N GLU A 45 -8.02 9.29 -15.33
CA GLU A 45 -9.41 9.66 -15.63
C GLU A 45 -10.20 8.53 -16.33
N SER A 46 -9.52 7.49 -16.83
CA SER A 46 -10.11 6.31 -17.47
C SER A 46 -10.64 5.25 -16.50
N GLU A 47 -10.39 5.35 -15.19
CA GLU A 47 -10.90 4.42 -14.16
C GLU A 47 -11.91 5.09 -13.21
N ILE A 48 -12.55 6.19 -13.63
CA ILE A 48 -13.63 6.81 -12.84
C ILE A 48 -14.93 6.03 -13.08
N VAL A 49 -15.12 4.97 -12.30
CA VAL A 49 -16.44 4.41 -12.01
C VAL A 49 -16.68 4.72 -10.53
N ASP A 50 -17.38 5.83 -10.26
CA ASP A 50 -17.77 6.30 -8.93
C ASP A 50 -16.62 6.92 -8.08
N GLU A 51 -16.88 8.08 -7.47
CA GLU A 51 -15.93 8.84 -6.61
C GLU A 51 -15.45 8.01 -5.40
N SER A 52 -16.11 6.87 -5.13
CA SER A 52 -15.78 5.91 -4.09
C SER A 52 -14.62 4.97 -4.46
N GLU A 53 -14.31 4.74 -5.75
CA GLU A 53 -13.22 3.85 -6.21
C GLU A 53 -11.84 4.51 -6.18
N ILE A 54 -11.76 5.85 -6.25
CA ILE A 54 -10.51 6.61 -6.11
C ILE A 54 -9.86 6.35 -4.73
N LYS A 55 -10.70 6.13 -3.71
CA LYS A 55 -10.28 5.40 -2.51
C LYS A 55 -10.26 3.93 -2.87
N ALA A 56 -9.18 3.49 -3.51
CA ALA A 56 -8.87 2.09 -3.73
C ALA A 56 -9.20 1.32 -2.44
N THR A 57 -10.36 0.66 -2.41
CA THR A 57 -10.92 0.16 -1.14
C THR A 57 -10.12 -1.07 -0.79
N TYR A 58 -9.19 -0.91 0.14
CA TYR A 58 -8.38 -2.02 0.60
C TYR A 58 -9.27 -3.01 1.34
N ARG A 59 -9.27 -4.26 0.90
CA ARG A 59 -9.98 -5.34 1.58
C ARG A 59 -8.98 -6.16 2.38
N LEU A 60 -9.20 -6.28 3.69
CA LEU A 60 -8.51 -7.24 4.51
C LEU A 60 -9.21 -8.60 4.42
N LYS A 61 -8.49 -9.64 4.02
CA LYS A 61 -8.90 -11.03 4.19
C LYS A 61 -8.12 -11.64 5.34
N ILE A 62 -8.81 -12.42 6.16
CA ILE A 62 -8.27 -13.13 7.32
C ILE A 62 -8.63 -14.60 7.13
N ASP A 63 -7.63 -15.47 7.15
CA ASP A 63 -7.78 -16.90 7.08
C ASP A 63 -7.22 -17.53 8.37
N TYR A 64 -8.09 -18.13 9.18
CA TYR A 64 -7.72 -18.63 10.49
C TYR A 64 -7.32 -20.11 10.43
N GLY A 65 -6.22 -20.46 11.09
CA GLY A 65 -5.77 -21.84 11.28
C GLY A 65 -5.48 -22.14 12.74
N SER A 66 -5.18 -23.40 13.08
CA SER A 66 -4.90 -23.81 14.46
C SER A 66 -3.59 -23.22 15.01
N ARG A 67 -2.57 -23.08 14.17
CA ARG A 67 -1.23 -22.58 14.55
C ARG A 67 -0.86 -21.24 13.91
N HIS A 68 -1.52 -20.86 12.82
CA HIS A 68 -1.18 -19.68 12.04
C HIS A 68 -2.46 -19.02 11.54
N THR A 69 -2.48 -17.68 11.48
CA THR A 69 -3.51 -16.90 10.80
C THR A 69 -2.88 -16.19 9.60
N GLY A 70 -3.42 -16.45 8.42
CA GLY A 70 -3.05 -15.75 7.19
C GLY A 70 -3.77 -14.41 7.09
N LEU A 71 -3.05 -13.37 6.68
CA LEU A 71 -3.56 -12.02 6.48
C LEU A 71 -3.21 -11.57 5.05
N ALA A 72 -4.20 -11.02 4.34
CA ALA A 72 -3.99 -10.46 3.01
C ALA A 72 -4.69 -9.10 2.87
N ILE A 73 -3.96 -8.11 2.35
CA ILE A 73 -4.53 -6.81 1.97
C ILE A 73 -4.65 -6.78 0.46
N LEU A 74 -5.87 -6.61 -0.04
CA LEU A 74 -6.17 -6.58 -1.47
C LEU A 74 -6.59 -5.18 -1.93
N ARG A 75 -6.28 -4.88 -3.19
CA ARG A 75 -6.82 -3.75 -3.94
C ARG A 75 -7.54 -4.31 -5.17
N GLY A 76 -8.87 -4.35 -5.14
CA GLY A 76 -9.63 -5.08 -6.15
C GLY A 76 -9.28 -6.57 -6.16
N GLN A 77 -8.71 -7.05 -7.26
CA GLN A 77 -8.20 -8.42 -7.42
C GLN A 77 -6.69 -8.56 -7.14
N GLU A 78 -5.97 -7.45 -6.97
CA GLU A 78 -4.53 -7.44 -6.68
C GLU A 78 -4.28 -7.68 -5.18
N VAL A 79 -3.25 -8.48 -4.86
CA VAL A 79 -2.76 -8.65 -3.49
C VAL A 79 -1.58 -7.70 -3.25
N VAL A 80 -1.77 -6.71 -2.37
CA VAL A 80 -0.79 -5.66 -2.08
C VAL A 80 0.12 -6.04 -0.91
N TRP A 81 -0.37 -6.87 0.00
CA TRP A 81 0.43 -7.39 1.11
C TRP A 81 -0.08 -8.76 1.55
N LEU A 82 0.85 -9.62 1.97
CA LEU A 82 0.61 -10.90 2.59
C LEU A 82 1.43 -10.99 3.88
N GLY A 83 0.84 -11.56 4.90
CA GLY A 83 1.54 -11.90 6.13
C GLY A 83 0.94 -13.08 6.82
N GLN A 84 1.73 -13.66 7.71
CA GLN A 84 1.32 -14.74 8.59
C GLN A 84 1.51 -14.28 10.03
N LEU A 85 0.51 -14.55 10.86
CA LEU A 85 0.59 -14.39 12.30
C LEU A 85 0.77 -15.78 12.92
N ASP A 86 1.91 -16.01 13.56
CA ASP A 86 2.18 -17.25 14.28
C ASP A 86 1.48 -17.21 15.64
N HIS A 87 0.67 -18.23 15.93
CA HIS A 87 -0.01 -18.33 17.21
C HIS A 87 1.00 -18.76 18.25
N ARG A 88 1.04 -18.05 19.37
CA ARG A 88 1.73 -18.56 20.55
C ARG A 88 0.87 -19.67 21.14
N THR A 89 1.21 -20.92 20.83
CA THR A 89 0.74 -22.08 21.58
C THR A 89 1.74 -22.38 22.69
N ASP A 90 1.21 -22.46 23.90
CA ASP A 90 1.83 -23.01 25.10
C ASP A 90 2.19 -24.51 24.96
#